data_AF-A0A2M6ZQQ6-F1
#
_entry.id   AF-A0A2M6ZQQ6-F1
#
_cell.length_a   1.000
_cell.length_b   1.000
_cell.length_c   1.000
_cell.angle_alpha   90.00
_cell.angle_beta   90.00
_cell.angle_gamma   90.00
#
_symmetry.space_group_name_H-M   'P 1'
#
loop_
_entity.id
_entity.type
_entity.pdbx_description
1 polymer ?
#
loop_
_entity_poly.entity_id
_entity_poly.type
_entity_poly.pdbx_seq_one_letter_code
_entity_poly.pdbx_strand_id
1 'polypeptide(L)'
;DREYVVKDGEVIIVDEFTGRMMFGRRYSEGLHQAIEAKEGVKIQRESITMATVTFQNYFRMYDKLAGMTGTAATEAEEFFKIYKLDVVVIPTNKPLIRTKYQDQIYKNEQAKFRAVVREIEELHNLGRPTLVGTVAIETSESLSGMLTKRGIPHQVLNAKQHEKEAHIITQAGRLGAVTIATNMAGRGVDII
;
A
#
# COMPACT_ATOMS: atom_id res chain seq x y z
N ASP A 1 11.98 10.83 45.65
CA ASP A 1 11.27 12.02 45.15
C ASP A 1 12.16 13.11 44.53
N ARG A 2 13.41 12.81 44.11
CA ARG A 2 14.28 13.79 43.43
C ARG A 2 14.49 13.50 41.95
N GLU A 3 14.61 12.24 41.58
CA GLU A 3 14.96 11.80 40.20
C GLU A 3 13.74 11.40 39.36
N TYR A 4 12.60 11.10 40.01
CA TYR A 4 11.34 10.77 39.35
C TYR A 4 10.16 11.11 40.26
N VAL A 5 8.98 11.24 39.66
CA VAL A 5 7.69 11.44 40.34
C VAL A 5 6.71 10.39 39.83
N VAL A 6 5.89 9.85 40.74
CA VAL A 6 4.77 8.99 40.38
C VAL A 6 3.54 9.86 40.23
N LYS A 7 2.95 9.88 39.03
CA LYS A 7 1.75 10.67 38.74
C LYS A 7 0.84 9.88 37.80
N ASP A 8 -0.46 9.89 38.10
CA ASP A 8 -1.49 9.24 37.27
C ASP A 8 -1.23 7.74 37.00
N GLY A 9 -0.53 7.07 37.93
CA GLY A 9 -0.16 5.66 37.77
C GLY A 9 0.97 5.42 36.78
N GLU A 10 1.83 6.41 36.53
CA GLU A 10 3.04 6.31 35.71
C GLU A 10 4.25 6.92 36.43
N VAL A 11 5.44 6.38 36.15
CA VAL A 11 6.72 6.90 36.64
C VAL A 11 7.24 7.92 35.63
N ILE A 12 7.35 9.18 36.04
CA ILE A 12 7.83 10.28 35.19
C ILE A 12 9.20 10.74 35.67
N ILE A 13 10.18 10.72 34.77
CA ILE A 13 11.56 11.16 35.07
C ILE A 13 11.59 12.68 35.24
N VAL A 14 12.32 13.16 36.24
CA VAL A 14 12.55 14.59 36.47
C VAL A 14 13.97 14.96 36.05
N ASP A 15 14.11 16.04 35.28
CA ASP A 15 15.41 16.61 34.94
C ASP A 15 16.06 17.24 36.20
N GLU A 16 17.23 16.75 36.58
CA GLU A 16 17.97 17.20 37.77
C GLU A 16 18.37 18.69 37.72
N PHE A 17 18.56 19.26 36.53
CA PHE A 17 19.01 20.65 36.37
C PHE A 17 17.84 21.63 36.34
N THR A 18 16.72 21.25 35.72
CA THR A 18 15.59 22.15 35.47
C THR A 18 14.36 21.86 36.32
N GLY A 19 14.31 20.69 36.98
CA GLY A 19 13.15 20.21 37.71
C GLY A 19 11.95 19.87 36.82
N ARG A 20 12.13 19.87 35.48
CA ARG A 20 11.03 19.61 34.53
C ARG A 20 10.73 18.12 34.43
N MET A 21 9.46 17.79 34.31
CA MET A 21 8.97 16.44 34.04
C MET A 21 9.22 16.06 32.57
N MET A 22 9.91 14.95 32.35
CA MET A 22 10.27 14.43 31.02
C MET A 22 9.33 13.30 30.60
N PHE A 23 8.16 13.69 30.07
CA PHE A 23 7.18 12.74 29.54
C PHE A 23 7.73 11.91 28.38
N GLY A 24 7.42 10.61 28.37
CA GLY A 24 7.85 9.67 27.32
C GLY A 24 9.30 9.18 27.43
N ARG A 25 10.11 9.70 28.37
CA ARG A 25 11.43 9.13 28.66
C ARG A 25 11.33 7.98 29.67
N ARG A 26 12.09 6.92 29.42
CA ARG A 26 12.22 5.77 30.32
C ARG A 26 13.69 5.53 30.67
N TYR A 27 13.93 4.97 31.85
CA TYR A 27 15.28 4.51 32.22
C TYR A 27 15.62 3.24 31.44
N SER A 28 16.89 3.10 31.05
CA SER A 28 17.36 1.95 30.26
C SER A 28 17.60 0.71 31.12
N GLU A 29 17.91 -0.42 30.48
CA GLU A 29 18.38 -1.67 31.13
C GLU A 29 17.42 -2.27 32.16
N GLY A 30 16.11 -2.05 32.01
CA GLY A 30 15.11 -2.59 32.93
C GLY A 30 14.93 -1.79 34.23
N LEU A 31 15.73 -0.73 34.43
CA LEU A 31 15.64 0.11 35.64
C LEU A 31 14.28 0.78 35.77
N HIS A 32 13.67 1.19 34.66
CA HIS A 32 12.37 1.85 34.70
C HIS A 32 11.28 0.90 35.20
N GLN A 33 11.30 -0.36 34.73
CA GLN A 33 10.40 -1.41 35.17
C GLN A 33 10.64 -1.77 36.65
N ALA A 34 11.89 -1.73 37.11
CA ALA A 34 12.21 -1.93 38.53
C ALA A 34 11.66 -0.81 39.41
N ILE A 35 11.70 0.45 38.95
CA ILE A 35 11.09 1.59 39.66
C ILE A 35 9.55 1.49 39.62
N GLU A 36 8.95 1.15 38.48
CA GLU A 36 7.51 0.88 38.38
C GLU A 36 7.09 -0.21 39.38
N ALA A 37 7.86 -1.30 39.48
CA ALA A 37 7.61 -2.37 40.44
C ALA A 37 7.76 -1.90 41.90
N LYS A 38 8.79 -1.11 42.21
CA LYS A 38 9.04 -0.54 43.54
C LYS A 38 7.88 0.35 44.00
N GLU A 39 7.37 1.18 43.10
CA GLU A 39 6.30 2.15 43.39
C GLU A 39 4.89 1.54 43.27
N GLY A 40 4.78 0.23 43.01
CA GLY A 40 3.49 -0.45 42.85
C GLY A 40 2.70 -0.03 41.61
N VAL A 41 3.38 0.56 40.63
CA VAL A 41 2.82 1.01 39.36
C VAL A 41 2.70 -0.17 38.39
N LYS A 42 1.70 -0.14 37.50
CA LYS A 42 1.52 -1.17 36.48
C LYS A 42 2.71 -1.17 35.51
N ILE A 43 3.51 -2.22 35.55
CA ILE A 43 4.66 -2.39 34.66
C ILE A 43 4.16 -2.51 33.21
N GLN A 44 4.61 -1.60 32.36
CA GLN A 44 4.25 -1.64 30.94
C GLN A 44 5.11 -2.68 30.20
N ARG A 45 4.47 -3.54 29.40
CA ARG A 45 5.17 -4.46 28.50
C ARG A 45 5.82 -3.66 27.38
N GLU A 46 7.15 -3.64 27.37
CA GLU A 46 7.91 -2.95 26.33
C GLU A 46 8.02 -3.83 25.08
N SER A 47 7.71 -3.27 23.91
CA SER A 47 8.08 -3.87 22.63
C SER A 47 9.50 -3.40 22.30
N ILE A 48 10.46 -4.31 22.40
CA ILE A 48 11.87 -4.02 22.13
C ILE A 48 12.15 -4.30 20.65
N THR A 49 12.71 -3.32 19.94
CA THR A 49 13.20 -3.53 18.57
C THR A 49 14.54 -4.28 18.63
N MET A 50 14.53 -5.58 18.30
CA MET A 50 15.74 -6.42 18.30
C MET A 50 16.66 -6.14 17.11
N ALA A 51 16.09 -5.84 15.95
CA ALA A 51 16.82 -5.52 14.73
C ALA A 51 16.00 -4.56 13.87
N THR A 52 16.67 -3.67 13.15
CA THR A 52 16.05 -2.75 12.20
C THR A 52 16.96 -2.50 11.01
N VAL A 53 16.38 -2.46 9.81
CA VAL A 53 17.07 -2.07 8.58
C VAL A 53 16.05 -1.45 7.64
N THR A 54 16.45 -0.37 6.97
CA THR A 54 15.63 0.22 5.89
C THR A 54 15.88 -0.53 4.59
N PHE A 55 14.93 -0.56 3.66
CA PHE A 55 15.17 -1.17 2.34
C PHE A 55 16.36 -0.52 1.62
N GLN A 56 16.52 0.79 1.78
CA GLN A 56 17.67 1.53 1.25
C GLN A 56 18.99 0.93 1.73
N ASN A 57 19.14 0.76 3.04
CA ASN A 57 20.38 0.22 3.61
C ASN A 57 20.53 -1.27 3.32
N TYR A 58 19.45 -2.03 3.37
CA TYR A 58 19.45 -3.46 3.11
C TYR A 58 19.94 -3.79 1.70
N PHE A 59 19.41 -3.12 0.67
CA PHE A 59 19.84 -3.37 -0.72
C PHE A 59 21.24 -2.85 -1.02
N ARG A 60 21.71 -1.83 -0.29
CA ARG A 60 23.11 -1.33 -0.41
C ARG A 60 24.15 -2.31 0.13
N MET A 61 23.76 -3.34 0.86
CA MET A 61 24.66 -4.38 1.36
C MET A 61 25.05 -5.40 0.28
N TYR A 62 24.38 -5.41 -0.88
CA TYR A 62 24.70 -6.32 -1.98
C TYR A 62 25.88 -5.78 -2.79
N ASP A 63 26.87 -6.63 -3.07
CA ASP A 63 28.03 -6.26 -3.92
C ASP A 63 27.61 -5.83 -5.33
N LYS A 64 26.53 -6.43 -5.84
CA LYS A 64 25.93 -6.10 -7.13
C LYS A 64 24.42 -6.01 -7.00
N LEU A 65 23.87 -4.89 -7.43
CA LEU A 65 22.44 -4.61 -7.42
C LEU A 65 21.95 -4.28 -8.84
N ALA A 66 20.78 -4.81 -9.20
CA ALA A 66 20.10 -4.53 -10.47
C ALA A 66 18.58 -4.71 -10.27
N GLY A 67 17.78 -4.15 -11.18
CA GLY A 67 16.33 -4.26 -11.13
C GLY A 67 15.69 -4.03 -12.49
N MET A 68 14.41 -4.39 -12.60
CA MET A 68 13.60 -4.20 -13.81
C MET A 68 12.21 -3.67 -13.45
N THR A 69 11.70 -2.72 -14.24
CA THR A 69 10.36 -2.16 -14.11
C THR A 69 9.99 -1.37 -15.37
N GLY A 70 8.69 -1.18 -15.62
CA GLY A 70 8.20 -0.38 -16.74
C GLY A 70 8.20 1.13 -16.51
N THR A 71 8.47 1.61 -15.29
CA THR A 71 8.23 3.02 -14.90
C THR A 71 9.39 3.68 -14.15
N ALA A 72 10.61 3.15 -14.20
CA ALA A 72 11.75 3.72 -13.46
C ALA A 72 12.30 5.04 -14.04
N ALA A 73 11.97 5.38 -15.28
CA ALA A 73 12.58 6.51 -15.97
C ALA A 73 12.36 7.87 -15.26
N THR A 74 11.22 8.04 -14.60
CA THR A 74 10.92 9.27 -13.83
C THR A 74 11.71 9.34 -12.53
N GLU A 75 12.05 8.19 -11.94
CA GLU A 75 12.72 8.07 -10.64
C GLU A 75 14.23 7.83 -10.78
N ALA A 76 14.79 8.02 -11.98
CA ALA A 76 16.19 7.69 -12.29
C ALA A 76 17.19 8.43 -11.37
N GLU A 77 16.90 9.69 -11.05
CA GLU A 77 17.74 10.48 -10.15
C GLU A 77 17.76 9.92 -8.72
N GLU A 78 16.62 9.44 -8.21
CA GLU A 78 16.53 8.84 -6.89
C GLU A 78 17.26 7.49 -6.85
N PHE A 79 17.07 6.64 -7.87
CA PHE A 79 17.79 5.37 -8.00
C PHE A 79 19.31 5.57 -7.99
N PHE A 80 19.81 6.57 -8.72
CA PHE A 80 21.23 6.87 -8.74
C PHE A 80 21.74 7.46 -7.42
N LYS A 81 20.99 8.37 -6.79
CA LYS A 81 21.38 8.99 -5.51
C LYS A 81 21.49 7.96 -4.39
N ILE A 82 20.49 7.09 -4.27
CA ILE A 82 20.37 6.13 -3.16
C ILE A 82 21.17 4.86 -3.42
N TYR A 83 21.06 4.29 -4.63
CA TYR A 83 21.56 2.94 -4.94
C TYR A 83 22.69 2.91 -5.97
N LYS A 84 23.05 4.06 -6.56
CA LYS A 84 24.00 4.13 -7.69
C LYS A 84 23.57 3.28 -8.88
N LEU A 85 22.26 3.19 -9.10
CA LEU A 85 21.67 2.47 -10.23
C LEU A 85 21.31 3.45 -11.35
N ASP A 86 21.86 3.20 -12.54
CA ASP A 86 21.42 3.86 -13.76
C ASP A 86 20.13 3.24 -14.27
N VAL A 87 19.25 4.07 -14.85
CA VAL A 87 18.01 3.61 -15.48
C VAL A 87 18.16 3.66 -16.99
N VAL A 88 18.04 2.49 -17.62
CA VAL A 88 18.11 2.34 -19.08
C VAL A 88 16.72 1.99 -19.62
N VAL A 89 16.22 2.80 -20.54
CA VAL A 89 14.93 2.54 -21.21
C VAL A 89 15.16 1.58 -22.37
N ILE A 90 14.66 0.36 -22.24
CA ILE A 90 14.71 -0.66 -23.29
C ILE A 90 13.56 -0.44 -24.29
N PRO A 91 13.81 -0.43 -25.62
CA PRO A 91 12.75 -0.34 -26.62
C PRO A 91 11.75 -1.49 -26.52
N THR A 92 10.48 -1.23 -26.86
CA THR A 92 9.44 -2.25 -26.87
C THR A 92 9.58 -3.17 -28.08
N ASN A 93 9.19 -4.45 -27.92
CA ASN A 93 9.20 -5.44 -29.01
C ASN A 93 8.29 -5.03 -30.20
N LYS A 94 7.16 -4.37 -29.91
CA LYS A 94 6.24 -3.82 -30.92
C LYS A 94 5.93 -2.35 -30.61
N PRO A 95 5.61 -1.53 -31.63
CA PRO A 95 5.13 -0.16 -31.40
C PRO A 95 3.88 -0.15 -30.52
N LEU A 96 3.84 0.76 -29.55
CA LEU A 96 2.70 0.92 -28.66
C LEU A 96 1.55 1.64 -29.39
N ILE A 97 0.42 0.94 -29.58
CA ILE A 97 -0.78 1.48 -30.26
C ILE A 97 -1.92 1.82 -29.28
N ARG A 98 -1.67 1.80 -27.97
CA ARG A 98 -2.69 2.04 -26.95
C ARG A 98 -3.11 3.51 -26.90
N THR A 99 -4.38 3.78 -27.14
CA THR A 99 -4.98 5.11 -26.93
C THR A 99 -5.10 5.41 -25.43
N LYS A 100 -4.60 6.57 -25.01
CA LYS A 100 -4.79 7.11 -23.64
C LYS A 100 -5.82 8.23 -23.70
N TYR A 101 -6.96 8.03 -23.04
CA TYR A 101 -8.00 9.05 -22.91
C TYR A 101 -7.69 9.98 -21.73
N GLN A 102 -8.27 11.19 -21.75
CA GLN A 102 -8.14 12.15 -20.65
C GLN A 102 -9.02 11.76 -19.46
N ASP A 103 -8.66 12.28 -18.29
CA ASP A 103 -9.42 12.06 -17.06
C ASP A 103 -10.82 12.68 -17.14
N GLN A 104 -11.81 11.95 -16.64
CA GLN A 104 -13.18 12.44 -16.50
C GLN A 104 -13.44 12.86 -15.05
N ILE A 105 -13.66 14.16 -14.83
CA ILE A 105 -13.86 14.74 -13.50
C ILE A 105 -15.36 14.93 -13.23
N TYR A 106 -15.81 14.49 -12.06
CA TYR A 106 -17.21 14.54 -11.65
C TYR A 106 -17.39 15.33 -10.35
N LYS A 107 -18.53 16.01 -10.21
CA LYS A 107 -18.88 16.82 -9.03
C LYS A 107 -18.86 16.01 -7.72
N ASN A 108 -19.27 14.75 -7.77
CA ASN A 108 -19.32 13.88 -6.59
C ASN A 108 -19.10 12.41 -6.98
N GLU A 109 -18.84 11.60 -5.97
CA GLU A 109 -18.53 10.19 -6.13
C GLU A 109 -19.69 9.36 -6.71
N GLN A 110 -20.93 9.67 -6.33
CA GLN A 110 -22.08 8.97 -6.90
C GLN A 110 -22.22 9.22 -8.40
N ALA A 111 -21.97 10.45 -8.87
CA ALA A 111 -21.98 10.78 -10.28
C ALA A 111 -20.87 10.05 -11.03
N LYS A 112 -19.65 10.02 -10.46
CA LYS A 112 -18.50 9.24 -10.96
C LYS A 112 -18.88 7.77 -11.16
N PHE A 113 -19.38 7.09 -10.12
CA PHE A 113 -19.69 5.66 -10.22
C PHE A 113 -20.84 5.35 -11.17
N ARG A 114 -21.89 6.19 -11.22
CA ARG A 114 -22.94 6.02 -12.23
C ARG A 114 -22.41 6.12 -13.66
N ALA A 115 -21.46 7.03 -13.91
CA ALA A 115 -20.83 7.16 -15.21
C ALA A 115 -19.93 5.96 -15.54
N VAL A 116 -19.10 5.52 -14.58
CA VAL A 116 -18.27 4.32 -14.71
C VAL A 116 -19.10 3.08 -15.02
N VAL A 117 -20.19 2.84 -14.29
CA VAL A 117 -21.09 1.69 -14.51
C VAL A 117 -21.73 1.74 -15.90
N ARG A 118 -22.14 2.94 -16.35
CA ARG A 118 -22.70 3.12 -17.70
C ARG A 118 -21.65 2.80 -18.78
N GLU A 119 -20.42 3.29 -18.62
CA GLU A 119 -19.33 3.01 -19.56
C GLU A 119 -18.99 1.50 -19.60
N ILE A 120 -18.93 0.83 -18.45
CA ILE A 120 -18.73 -0.62 -18.37
C ILE A 120 -19.87 -1.36 -19.10
N GLU A 121 -21.12 -0.96 -18.90
CA GLU A 121 -22.28 -1.57 -19.56
C GLU A 121 -22.21 -1.41 -21.09
N GLU A 122 -21.89 -0.21 -21.57
CA GLU A 122 -21.72 0.05 -23.01
C GLU A 122 -20.61 -0.82 -23.60
N LEU A 123 -19.45 -0.89 -22.94
CA LEU A 123 -18.32 -1.71 -23.39
C LEU A 123 -18.62 -3.22 -23.34
N HIS A 124 -19.29 -3.66 -22.27
CA HIS A 124 -19.69 -5.06 -22.09
C HIS A 124 -20.68 -5.50 -23.17
N ASN A 125 -21.68 -4.67 -23.49
CA ASN A 125 -22.64 -4.92 -24.56
C ASN A 125 -21.99 -4.99 -25.95
N LEU A 126 -20.88 -4.27 -26.15
CA LEU A 126 -20.04 -4.36 -27.36
C LEU A 126 -19.07 -5.58 -27.32
N GLY A 127 -19.05 -6.35 -26.24
CA GLY A 127 -18.15 -7.48 -26.04
C GLY A 127 -16.72 -7.10 -25.69
N ARG A 128 -16.42 -5.84 -25.39
CA ARG A 128 -15.05 -5.39 -25.08
C ARG A 128 -14.65 -5.76 -23.65
N PRO A 129 -13.51 -6.44 -23.43
CA PRO A 129 -12.99 -6.70 -22.09
C PRO A 129 -12.66 -5.40 -21.36
N THR A 130 -12.98 -5.34 -20.07
CA THR A 130 -12.81 -4.14 -19.23
C THR A 130 -12.14 -4.50 -17.91
N LEU A 131 -11.03 -3.82 -17.60
CA LEU A 131 -10.37 -3.86 -16.30
C LEU A 131 -10.60 -2.55 -15.57
N VAL A 132 -11.15 -2.62 -14.35
CA VAL A 132 -11.44 -1.46 -13.51
C VAL A 132 -10.54 -1.47 -12.27
N GLY A 133 -9.74 -0.42 -12.09
CA GLY A 133 -8.91 -0.24 -10.90
C GLY A 133 -9.64 0.52 -9.79
N THR A 134 -9.67 -0.02 -8.58
CA THR A 134 -10.11 0.71 -7.37
C THR A 134 -8.97 0.84 -6.37
N VAL A 135 -9.05 1.82 -5.47
CA VAL A 135 -7.99 2.02 -4.43
C VAL A 135 -8.26 1.19 -3.18
N ALA A 136 -9.53 0.97 -2.84
CA ALA A 136 -9.96 0.28 -1.64
C ALA A 136 -10.93 -0.88 -1.94
N ILE A 137 -11.00 -1.83 -1.02
CA ILE A 137 -11.86 -3.02 -1.13
C ILE A 137 -13.33 -2.62 -1.07
N GLU A 138 -13.68 -1.70 -0.17
CA GLU A 138 -15.04 -1.20 0.01
C GLU A 138 -15.57 -0.57 -1.27
N THR A 139 -14.69 0.13 -2.00
CA THR A 139 -15.01 0.70 -3.31
C THR A 139 -15.25 -0.38 -4.37
N SER A 140 -14.44 -1.44 -4.37
CA SER A 140 -14.61 -2.60 -5.25
C SER A 140 -15.94 -3.31 -5.01
N GLU A 141 -16.29 -3.57 -3.74
CA GLU A 141 -17.55 -4.21 -3.37
C GLU A 141 -18.77 -3.35 -3.72
N SER A 142 -18.68 -2.03 -3.49
CA SER A 142 -19.72 -1.08 -3.88
C SER A 142 -19.98 -1.09 -5.39
N LEU A 143 -18.91 -1.05 -6.20
CA LEU A 143 -19.00 -1.13 -7.66
C LEU A 143 -19.54 -2.49 -8.12
N SER A 144 -19.07 -3.58 -7.52
CA SER A 144 -19.58 -4.94 -7.76
C SER A 144 -21.10 -5.04 -7.53
N GLY A 145 -21.59 -4.47 -6.44
CA GLY A 145 -23.03 -4.38 -6.17
C GLY A 145 -23.80 -3.58 -7.23
N MET A 146 -23.22 -2.50 -7.76
CA MET A 146 -23.83 -1.72 -8.83
C MET A 146 -23.90 -2.49 -10.16
N LEU A 147 -22.84 -3.23 -10.52
CA LEU A 147 -22.80 -4.06 -11.73
C LEU A 147 -23.77 -5.25 -11.62
N THR A 148 -23.83 -5.89 -10.45
CA THR A 148 -24.78 -6.97 -10.16
C THR A 148 -26.23 -6.53 -10.38
N LYS A 149 -26.59 -5.32 -9.92
CA LYS A 149 -27.92 -4.75 -10.14
C LYS A 149 -28.26 -4.50 -11.61
N ARG A 150 -27.26 -4.35 -12.49
CA ARG A 150 -27.43 -4.26 -13.95
C ARG A 150 -27.31 -5.60 -14.67
N GLY A 151 -27.09 -6.70 -13.93
CA GLY A 151 -26.96 -8.03 -14.50
C GLY A 151 -25.65 -8.24 -15.27
N ILE A 152 -24.60 -7.44 -15.02
CA ILE A 152 -23.31 -7.54 -15.71
C ILE A 152 -22.42 -8.56 -14.96
N PRO A 153 -22.06 -9.70 -15.57
CA PRO A 153 -21.14 -10.66 -14.96
C PRO A 153 -19.74 -10.04 -14.83
N HIS A 154 -19.14 -10.14 -13.64
CA HIS A 154 -17.83 -9.58 -13.36
C HIS A 154 -17.09 -10.39 -12.30
N GLN A 155 -15.79 -10.15 -12.20
CA GLN A 155 -14.90 -10.73 -11.19
C GLN A 155 -14.27 -9.63 -10.34
N VAL A 156 -14.04 -9.90 -9.05
CA VAL A 156 -13.42 -8.94 -8.11
C VAL A 156 -12.14 -9.54 -7.55
N LEU A 157 -11.04 -8.80 -7.67
CA LEU A 157 -9.72 -9.17 -7.16
C LEU A 157 -9.33 -8.24 -6.02
N ASN A 158 -9.17 -8.81 -4.82
CA ASN A 158 -8.96 -8.05 -3.58
C ASN A 158 -7.55 -8.29 -2.97
N ALA A 159 -6.62 -8.86 -3.74
CA ALA A 159 -5.26 -9.19 -3.30
C ALA A 159 -5.20 -10.13 -2.07
N LYS A 160 -6.22 -10.97 -1.87
CA LYS A 160 -6.30 -11.93 -0.75
C LYS A 160 -5.83 -13.33 -1.15
N GLN A 161 -6.08 -13.74 -2.39
CA GLN A 161 -5.75 -15.10 -2.86
C GLN A 161 -4.97 -15.03 -4.18
N HIS A 162 -3.67 -14.73 -4.10
CA HIS A 162 -2.83 -14.46 -5.26
C HIS A 162 -2.89 -15.53 -6.37
N GLU A 163 -2.87 -16.81 -6.03
CA GLU A 163 -2.86 -17.90 -7.02
C GLU A 163 -4.18 -18.01 -7.80
N LYS A 164 -5.34 -17.89 -7.11
CA LYS A 164 -6.64 -17.89 -7.79
C LYS A 164 -6.87 -16.61 -8.57
N GLU A 165 -6.46 -15.47 -8.02
CA GLU A 165 -6.56 -14.17 -8.68
C GLU A 165 -5.70 -14.12 -9.95
N ALA A 166 -4.54 -14.78 -9.95
CA ALA A 166 -3.70 -14.94 -11.14
C ALA A 166 -4.43 -15.69 -12.26
N HIS A 167 -5.17 -16.75 -11.93
CA HIS A 167 -5.97 -17.47 -12.93
C HIS A 167 -7.08 -16.58 -13.51
N ILE A 168 -7.75 -15.80 -12.67
CA ILE A 168 -8.83 -14.90 -13.08
C ILE A 168 -8.29 -13.78 -13.98
N ILE A 169 -7.21 -13.10 -13.57
CA ILE A 169 -6.67 -11.96 -14.32
C ILE A 169 -6.13 -12.38 -15.70
N THR A 170 -5.57 -13.59 -15.82
CA THR A 170 -5.12 -14.14 -17.12
C THR A 170 -6.28 -14.22 -18.12
N GLN A 171 -7.51 -14.45 -17.65
CA GLN A 171 -8.70 -14.55 -18.50
C GLN A 171 -9.45 -13.22 -18.68
N ALA A 172 -8.94 -12.11 -18.12
CA ALA A 172 -9.61 -10.82 -18.15
C ALA A 172 -9.67 -10.18 -19.56
N GLY A 173 -8.88 -10.67 -20.53
CA GLY A 173 -8.90 -10.21 -21.92
C GLY A 173 -9.95 -10.91 -22.80
N ARG A 174 -10.67 -11.89 -22.26
CA ARG A 174 -11.73 -12.59 -23.01
C ARG A 174 -12.91 -11.68 -23.35
N LEU A 175 -13.59 -12.00 -24.45
CA LEU A 175 -14.77 -11.27 -24.93
C LEU A 175 -15.80 -11.07 -23.80
N GLY A 176 -16.18 -9.82 -23.57
CA GLY A 176 -17.17 -9.41 -22.57
C GLY A 176 -16.71 -9.53 -21.11
N ALA A 177 -15.45 -9.90 -20.83
CA ALA A 177 -14.97 -10.03 -19.46
C ALA A 177 -14.92 -8.66 -18.74
N VAL A 178 -15.47 -8.60 -17.53
CA VAL A 178 -15.37 -7.42 -16.66
C VAL A 178 -14.64 -7.84 -15.38
N THR A 179 -13.51 -7.19 -15.11
CA THR A 179 -12.68 -7.49 -13.94
C THR A 179 -12.44 -6.22 -13.13
N ILE A 180 -12.76 -6.26 -11.84
CA ILE A 180 -12.47 -5.21 -10.88
C ILE A 180 -11.23 -5.63 -10.09
N ALA A 181 -10.20 -4.78 -10.05
CA ALA A 181 -8.96 -5.02 -9.33
C ALA A 181 -8.71 -3.92 -8.30
N THR A 182 -8.57 -4.31 -7.03
CA THR A 182 -8.17 -3.38 -5.97
C THR A 182 -6.66 -3.20 -5.96
N ASN A 183 -6.20 -1.97 -6.16
CA ASN A 183 -4.80 -1.55 -6.10
C ASN A 183 -3.87 -2.41 -6.97
N MET A 184 -3.01 -3.22 -6.35
CA MET A 184 -2.06 -4.09 -7.06
C MET A 184 -2.55 -5.54 -7.24
N ALA A 185 -3.85 -5.81 -7.10
CA ALA A 185 -4.39 -7.14 -7.36
C ALA A 185 -4.10 -7.57 -8.82
N GLY A 186 -3.64 -8.81 -9.01
CA GLY A 186 -3.22 -9.31 -10.33
C GLY A 186 -1.87 -8.79 -10.83
N ARG A 187 -1.07 -8.09 -10.00
CA ARG A 187 0.28 -7.64 -10.39
C ARG A 187 1.18 -8.84 -10.73
N GLY A 188 1.87 -8.73 -11.86
CA GLY A 188 2.85 -9.74 -12.32
C GLY A 188 2.27 -10.83 -13.21
N VAL A 189 0.99 -10.73 -13.58
CA VAL A 189 0.33 -11.64 -14.53
C VAL A 189 -0.15 -10.85 -15.73
N ASP A 190 0.21 -11.31 -16.92
CA ASP A 190 -0.22 -10.68 -18.17
C ASP A 190 -1.69 -11.02 -18.45
N ILE A 191 -2.43 -10.02 -18.94
CA ILE A 191 -3.80 -10.20 -19.44
C ILE A 191 -3.69 -10.63 -20.91
N ILE A 192 -4.26 -11.80 -21.22
CA ILE A 192 -4.23 -12.42 -22.55
C ILE A 192 -5.58 -12.27 -23.25
#